data_AF-A0A3C0E3M4-F1
#
_entry.id   AF-A0A3C0E3M4-F1
#
_cell.length_a   1.000
_cell.length_b   1.000
_cell.length_c   1.000
_cell.angle_alpha   90.00
_cell.angle_beta   90.00
_cell.angle_gamma   90.00
#
_symmetry.space_group_name_H-M   'P 1'
#
loop_
_entity.id
_entity.type
_entity.pdbx_description
1 polymer ?
#
loop_
_entity_poly.entity_id
_entity_poly.type
_entity_poly.pdbx_seq_one_letter_code
_entity_poly.pdbx_strand_id
1 'polypeptide(L)'
;MKLNRIFFPLVAVGLMAMSCSAEFEHGVNDIDSWPLSGANYEPSLEHPGILHTQKDIDHIRQMVKEKQEPAYSVFQALEKEPLAQSSYTIKGPYEVIARDGNYGYTKRNAEQDFDAVYLNSVMWMITQDENYAKKSLELMLAYAEVLKDIDGNDTALMAGLEGIKIVYALEMLSHTYDKISETDIQKVNDMLRNVFLPVWEEFYNTDPYTNGNWGLHVTKSYMAAAILWDDVDM
;
A
#
# COMPACT_ATOMS: atom_id res chain seq x y z
N MET A 1 -69.21 8.10 -26.40
CA MET A 1 -69.64 9.42 -25.87
C MET A 1 -69.38 9.45 -24.38
N LYS A 2 -68.84 10.57 -23.85
CA LYS A 2 -68.37 10.84 -22.47
C LYS A 2 -66.88 10.55 -22.23
N LEU A 3 -66.11 11.35 -21.49
CA LEU A 3 -66.01 12.79 -21.25
C LEU A 3 -64.66 12.92 -20.49
N ASN A 4 -63.82 13.87 -20.84
CA ASN A 4 -62.59 14.21 -20.10
C ASN A 4 -62.87 14.46 -18.61
N ARG A 5 -61.98 13.99 -17.72
CA ARG A 5 -61.52 14.76 -16.54
C ARG A 5 -60.07 14.43 -16.20
N ILE A 6 -59.20 15.40 -16.47
CA ILE A 6 -57.85 15.54 -15.94
C ILE A 6 -57.98 15.79 -14.43
N PHE A 7 -57.22 15.04 -13.63
CA PHE A 7 -56.88 15.42 -12.26
C PHE A 7 -55.44 14.95 -11.99
N PHE A 8 -54.51 15.90 -12.00
CA PHE A 8 -53.36 15.87 -11.10
C PHE A 8 -53.77 16.72 -9.89
N PRO A 9 -53.44 16.30 -8.66
CA PRO A 9 -52.29 16.97 -8.05
C PRO A 9 -51.43 16.12 -7.11
N LEU A 10 -50.16 16.53 -7.09
CA LEU A 10 -49.23 16.69 -5.96
C LEU A 10 -49.01 15.55 -4.94
N VAL A 11 -47.74 15.11 -4.94
CA VAL A 11 -46.80 15.12 -3.81
C VAL A 11 -47.22 14.37 -2.54
N ALA A 12 -46.56 13.23 -2.35
CA ALA A 12 -46.00 12.87 -1.05
C ALA A 12 -44.58 12.30 -1.27
N VAL A 13 -43.62 13.22 -1.30
CA VAL A 13 -42.22 12.93 -0.95
C VAL A 13 -42.26 12.42 0.49
N GLY A 14 -41.94 11.14 0.70
CA GLY A 14 -42.07 10.55 2.03
C GLY A 14 -41.50 9.14 2.12
N LEU A 15 -40.24 8.97 1.72
CA LEU A 15 -39.45 7.77 2.02
C LEU A 15 -37.94 8.09 1.91
N MET A 16 -37.49 9.09 2.66
CA MET A 16 -36.08 9.30 2.99
C MET A 16 -36.00 9.85 4.42
N ALA A 17 -36.32 9.00 5.41
CA ALA A 17 -36.13 9.33 6.83
C ALA A 17 -35.92 8.08 7.70
N MET A 18 -35.40 6.97 7.17
CA MET A 18 -35.06 5.78 7.96
C MET A 18 -33.67 5.24 7.62
N SER A 19 -32.65 6.08 7.70
CA SER A 19 -31.26 5.64 7.49
C SER A 19 -30.28 6.14 8.55
N CYS A 20 -30.76 6.72 9.65
CA CYS A 20 -29.92 7.06 10.79
C CYS A 20 -30.64 6.61 12.05
N SER A 21 -30.64 5.30 12.32
CA SER A 21 -30.76 4.84 13.71
C SER A 21 -29.54 5.40 14.45
N ALA A 22 -29.73 5.90 15.68
CA ALA A 22 -28.59 6.30 16.50
C ALA A 22 -27.73 5.06 16.75
N GLU A 23 -26.44 5.10 16.41
CA GLU A 23 -25.48 4.00 16.61
C GLU A 23 -25.24 3.68 18.09
N PHE A 24 -25.72 4.55 18.99
CA PHE A 24 -25.58 4.43 20.43
C PHE A 24 -26.91 4.72 21.11
N GLU A 25 -27.52 3.71 21.72
CA GLU A 25 -28.65 3.86 22.62
C GLU A 25 -28.15 3.58 24.05
N HIS A 26 -28.35 4.52 24.97
CA HIS A 26 -27.87 4.41 26.36
C HIS A 26 -26.35 4.23 26.54
N GLY A 27 -25.53 4.69 25.58
CA GLY A 27 -24.07 4.64 25.68
C GLY A 27 -23.46 3.27 25.34
N VAL A 28 -24.27 2.35 24.80
CA VAL A 28 -23.83 1.07 24.26
C VAL A 28 -24.29 0.97 22.81
N ASN A 29 -23.44 0.43 21.95
CA ASN A 29 -23.84 0.03 20.60
C ASN A 29 -24.30 -1.44 20.63
N ASP A 30 -25.01 -1.85 19.59
CA ASP A 30 -25.55 -3.20 19.46
C ASP A 30 -24.63 -4.11 18.61
N ILE A 31 -23.38 -3.70 18.37
CA ILE A 31 -22.44 -4.38 17.45
C ILE A 31 -22.20 -5.85 17.84
N ASP A 32 -22.17 -6.15 19.13
CA ASP A 32 -21.99 -7.52 19.66
C ASP A 32 -23.24 -8.40 19.49
N SER A 33 -24.40 -7.80 19.21
CA SER A 33 -25.67 -8.51 18.98
C SER A 33 -25.93 -8.82 17.51
N TRP A 34 -25.14 -8.23 16.61
CA TRP A 34 -25.29 -8.46 15.19
C TRP A 34 -24.95 -9.91 14.86
N PRO A 35 -25.75 -10.58 14.01
CA PRO A 35 -25.41 -11.91 13.56
C PRO A 35 -24.08 -11.85 12.81
N LEU A 36 -23.02 -12.40 13.41
CA LEU A 36 -21.76 -12.61 12.72
C LEU A 36 -21.98 -13.63 11.61
N SER A 37 -22.26 -13.14 10.40
CA SER A 37 -22.18 -13.97 9.20
C SER A 37 -20.73 -14.42 9.04
N GLY A 38 -20.46 -15.72 9.15
CA GLY A 38 -19.10 -16.25 9.02
C GLY A 38 -18.49 -16.84 10.29
N ALA A 39 -19.28 -17.44 11.19
CA ALA A 39 -18.76 -18.21 12.34
C ALA A 39 -17.78 -19.36 11.95
N ASN A 40 -17.65 -19.68 10.65
CA ASN A 40 -16.67 -20.60 10.07
C ASN A 40 -15.83 -19.93 8.94
N TYR A 41 -15.68 -18.60 8.95
CA TYR A 41 -14.77 -17.93 8.04
C TYR A 41 -13.35 -18.13 8.59
N GLU A 42 -12.58 -18.99 7.93
CA GLU A 42 -11.13 -19.03 8.10
C GLU A 42 -10.54 -17.88 7.27
N PRO A 43 -9.98 -16.84 7.91
CA PRO A 43 -9.33 -15.76 7.17
C PRO A 43 -8.16 -16.34 6.37
N SER A 44 -8.12 -16.04 5.07
CA SER A 44 -6.96 -16.33 4.23
C SER A 44 -6.42 -15.03 3.69
N LEU A 45 -5.10 -14.87 3.74
CA LEU A 45 -4.42 -13.80 3.04
C LEU A 45 -4.45 -14.10 1.54
N GLU A 46 -4.79 -13.09 0.74
CA GLU A 46 -4.78 -13.19 -0.72
C GLU A 46 -3.59 -12.42 -1.28
N HIS A 47 -3.03 -12.92 -2.38
CA HIS A 47 -1.85 -12.34 -3.00
C HIS A 47 -2.00 -12.13 -4.51
N PRO A 48 -1.69 -10.93 -5.03
CA PRO A 48 -1.41 -9.71 -4.27
C PRO A 48 -2.63 -9.25 -3.46
N GLY A 49 -2.41 -8.66 -2.28
CA GLY A 49 -3.47 -8.23 -1.36
C GLY A 49 -3.11 -7.05 -0.44
N ILE A 50 -1.89 -6.52 -0.50
CA ILE A 50 -1.49 -5.39 0.37
C ILE A 50 -2.23 -4.09 0.00
N LEU A 51 -2.18 -3.69 -1.28
CA LEU A 51 -2.90 -2.49 -1.76
C LEU A 51 -3.86 -2.79 -2.92
N HIS A 52 -3.59 -3.85 -3.69
CA HIS A 52 -4.38 -4.19 -4.87
C HIS A 52 -4.53 -5.71 -4.96
N THR A 53 -5.75 -6.16 -5.19
CA THR A 53 -6.02 -7.56 -5.54
C THR A 53 -5.79 -7.80 -7.03
N GLN A 54 -5.71 -9.07 -7.46
CA GLN A 54 -5.67 -9.38 -8.90
C GLN A 54 -6.87 -8.78 -9.66
N LYS A 55 -8.04 -8.73 -9.02
CA LYS A 55 -9.25 -8.11 -9.60
C LYS A 55 -9.09 -6.60 -9.78
N ASP A 56 -8.47 -5.91 -8.82
CA ASP A 56 -8.18 -4.48 -8.94
C ASP A 56 -7.17 -4.21 -10.05
N ILE A 57 -6.13 -5.03 -10.14
CA ILE A 57 -5.12 -4.96 -11.20
C ILE A 57 -5.78 -5.08 -12.58
N ASP A 58 -6.62 -6.10 -12.78
CA ASP A 58 -7.31 -6.33 -14.05
C ASP A 58 -8.24 -5.17 -14.41
N HIS A 59 -8.93 -4.62 -13.42
CA HIS A 59 -9.79 -3.45 -13.60
C HIS A 59 -8.98 -2.21 -14.01
N ILE A 60 -7.87 -1.91 -13.33
CA ILE A 60 -6.99 -0.79 -13.66
C ILE A 60 -6.44 -0.93 -15.08
N ARG A 61 -5.96 -2.12 -15.45
CA ARG A 61 -5.50 -2.42 -16.82
C ARG A 61 -6.58 -2.17 -17.86
N GLN A 62 -7.80 -2.61 -17.58
CA GLN A 62 -8.94 -2.42 -18.49
C GLN A 62 -9.25 -0.92 -18.67
N MET A 63 -9.30 -0.15 -17.58
CA MET A 63 -9.53 1.30 -17.65
C MET A 63 -8.46 2.01 -18.49
N VAL A 64 -7.18 1.64 -18.32
CA VAL A 64 -6.08 2.22 -19.11
C VAL A 64 -6.17 1.81 -20.58
N LYS A 65 -6.44 0.54 -20.86
CA LYS A 65 -6.59 -0.01 -22.23
C LYS A 65 -7.73 0.65 -22.99
N GLU A 66 -8.86 0.87 -22.31
CA GLU A 66 -10.05 1.53 -22.87
C GLU A 66 -9.98 3.06 -22.83
N LYS A 67 -8.91 3.62 -22.27
CA LYS A 67 -8.71 5.07 -22.10
C LYS A 67 -9.85 5.73 -21.33
N GLN A 68 -10.35 5.07 -20.29
CA GLN A 68 -11.42 5.60 -19.45
C GLN A 68 -10.92 6.74 -18.58
N GLU A 69 -11.64 7.87 -18.59
CA GLU A 69 -11.31 9.03 -17.76
C GLU A 69 -12.02 8.97 -16.39
N PRO A 70 -11.37 9.43 -15.30
CA PRO A 70 -10.07 10.14 -15.26
C PRO A 70 -8.84 9.22 -15.18
N ALA A 71 -9.01 7.90 -15.12
CA ALA A 71 -7.93 6.94 -14.89
C ALA A 71 -6.83 7.02 -15.96
N TYR A 72 -7.21 7.19 -17.23
CA TYR A 72 -6.26 7.30 -18.32
C TYR A 72 -5.39 8.56 -18.23
N SER A 73 -5.98 9.72 -17.92
CA SER A 73 -5.22 10.96 -17.69
C SER A 73 -4.21 10.81 -16.55
N VAL A 74 -4.58 10.11 -15.47
CA VAL A 74 -3.67 9.83 -14.34
C VAL A 74 -2.54 8.89 -14.76
N PHE A 75 -2.84 7.83 -15.52
CA PHE A 75 -1.82 6.94 -16.07
C PHE A 75 -0.83 7.69 -16.98
N GLN A 76 -1.32 8.59 -17.85
CA GLN A 76 -0.44 9.41 -18.69
C GLN A 76 0.45 10.38 -17.90
N ALA A 77 0.01 10.81 -16.71
CA ALA A 77 0.85 11.58 -15.80
C ALA A 77 1.91 10.69 -15.14
N LEU A 78 1.54 9.48 -14.71
CA LEU A 78 2.47 8.49 -14.17
C LEU A 78 3.54 8.09 -15.20
N GLU A 79 3.18 7.90 -16.47
CA GLU A 79 4.13 7.62 -17.57
C GLU A 79 5.19 8.72 -17.76
N LYS A 80 4.95 9.94 -17.26
CA LYS A 80 5.87 11.08 -17.36
C LYS A 80 6.64 11.34 -16.07
N GLU A 81 6.30 10.65 -14.98
CA GLU A 81 6.97 10.81 -13.70
C GLU A 81 8.40 10.25 -13.80
N PRO A 82 9.45 11.07 -13.56
CA PRO A 82 10.84 10.63 -13.64
C PRO A 82 11.17 9.41 -12.76
N LEU A 83 10.54 9.31 -11.58
CA LEU A 83 10.75 8.17 -10.67
C LEU A 83 10.06 6.89 -11.16
N ALA A 84 9.05 7.01 -12.03
CA ALA A 84 8.33 5.87 -12.61
C ALA A 84 8.97 5.34 -13.91
N GLN A 85 10.09 5.90 -14.35
CA GLN A 85 10.77 5.45 -15.57
C GLN A 85 11.62 4.20 -15.31
N SER A 86 11.54 3.20 -16.20
CA SER A 86 12.42 2.02 -16.15
C SER A 86 13.90 2.34 -16.41
N SER A 87 14.20 3.55 -16.90
CA SER A 87 15.54 4.11 -17.04
C SER A 87 16.03 4.88 -15.80
N TYR A 88 15.28 4.89 -14.69
CA TYR A 88 15.69 5.54 -13.45
C TYR A 88 17.05 5.04 -12.97
N THR A 89 17.90 5.99 -12.57
CA THR A 89 19.23 5.72 -12.00
C THR A 89 19.17 5.87 -10.50
N ILE A 90 19.56 4.81 -9.78
CA ILE A 90 19.68 4.78 -8.32
C ILE A 90 20.61 5.89 -7.81
N LYS A 91 20.28 6.48 -6.65
CA LYS A 91 21.05 7.59 -6.05
C LYS A 91 21.82 7.21 -4.78
N GLY A 92 21.31 6.24 -4.03
CA GLY A 92 22.06 5.52 -3.00
C GLY A 92 22.89 4.40 -3.64
N PRO A 93 22.79 3.14 -3.16
CA PRO A 93 22.27 2.75 -1.84
C PRO A 93 23.22 3.23 -0.72
N TYR A 94 22.71 3.30 0.50
CA TYR A 94 23.49 3.71 1.67
C TYR A 94 23.50 2.60 2.71
N GLU A 95 24.62 2.45 3.44
CA GLU A 95 24.69 1.50 4.56
C GLU A 95 23.75 1.90 5.70
N VAL A 96 23.56 3.20 5.91
CA VAL A 96 22.65 3.77 6.92
C VAL A 96 21.78 4.81 6.23
N ILE A 97 20.47 4.72 6.44
CA ILE A 97 19.51 5.75 6.00
C ILE A 97 18.94 6.49 7.21
N ALA A 98 18.71 7.78 7.08
CA ALA A 98 18.13 8.58 8.16
C ALA A 98 17.42 9.81 7.59
N ARG A 99 16.44 10.32 8.34
CA ARG A 99 15.74 11.58 8.00
C ARG A 99 16.37 12.81 8.67
N ASP A 100 17.10 12.60 9.74
CA ASP A 100 17.80 13.62 10.52
C ASP A 100 19.18 13.12 10.99
N GLY A 101 19.84 13.88 11.86
CA GLY A 101 21.13 13.49 12.44
C GLY A 101 22.28 13.41 11.42
N ASN A 102 23.30 12.61 11.77
CA ASN A 102 24.55 12.50 11.00
C ASN A 102 24.35 11.92 9.60
N TYR A 103 23.34 11.05 9.43
CA TYR A 103 23.03 10.40 8.16
C TYR A 103 21.86 11.08 7.41
N GLY A 104 21.35 12.21 7.88
CA GLY A 104 20.23 12.92 7.25
C GLY A 104 20.48 13.39 5.81
N TYR A 105 21.74 13.40 5.36
CA TYR A 105 22.10 13.66 3.96
C TYR A 105 21.63 12.54 3.00
N THR A 106 21.36 11.34 3.50
CA THR A 106 20.90 10.19 2.72
C THR A 106 19.42 10.30 2.36
N LYS A 107 18.63 10.96 3.22
CA LYS A 107 17.16 11.06 3.17
C LYS A 107 16.60 11.22 1.76
N ARG A 108 16.92 12.34 1.10
CA ARG A 108 16.31 12.71 -0.19
C ARG A 108 16.56 11.65 -1.26
N ASN A 109 17.77 11.10 -1.30
CA ASN A 109 18.15 10.15 -2.32
C ASN A 109 17.52 8.78 -2.03
N ALA A 110 17.53 8.34 -0.78
CA ALA A 110 16.88 7.09 -0.36
C ALA A 110 15.36 7.12 -0.61
N GLU A 111 14.67 8.19 -0.17
CA GLU A 111 13.22 8.35 -0.41
C GLU A 111 12.88 8.31 -1.90
N GLN A 112 13.70 8.95 -2.76
CA GLN A 112 13.49 8.92 -4.20
C GLN A 112 13.75 7.54 -4.83
N ASP A 113 14.71 6.78 -4.31
CA ASP A 113 14.97 5.42 -4.78
C ASP A 113 13.83 4.47 -4.38
N PHE A 114 13.30 4.58 -3.17
CA PHE A 114 12.16 3.77 -2.72
C PHE A 114 10.83 4.20 -3.36
N ASP A 115 10.65 5.48 -3.67
CA ASP A 115 9.57 5.95 -4.55
C ASP A 115 9.69 5.29 -5.93
N ALA A 116 10.91 5.22 -6.49
CA ALA A 116 11.13 4.55 -7.77
C ALA A 116 10.88 3.04 -7.70
N VAL A 117 11.22 2.36 -6.59
CA VAL A 117 10.86 0.94 -6.34
C VAL A 117 9.35 0.75 -6.48
N TYR A 118 8.57 1.55 -5.75
CA TYR A 118 7.10 1.47 -5.75
C TYR A 118 6.53 1.81 -7.12
N LEU A 119 6.91 2.95 -7.69
CA LEU A 119 6.32 3.42 -8.95
C LEU A 119 6.65 2.51 -10.13
N ASN A 120 7.86 1.92 -10.19
CA ASN A 120 8.17 0.93 -11.21
C ASN A 120 7.37 -0.37 -11.01
N SER A 121 7.10 -0.80 -9.77
CA SER A 121 6.20 -1.95 -9.54
C SER A 121 4.76 -1.67 -10.00
N VAL A 122 4.26 -0.43 -9.83
CA VAL A 122 2.96 0.01 -10.33
C VAL A 122 2.96 0.10 -11.87
N MET A 123 4.03 0.60 -12.47
CA MET A 123 4.16 0.61 -13.93
C MET A 123 4.19 -0.80 -14.51
N TRP A 124 4.87 -1.75 -13.87
CA TRP A 124 4.80 -3.17 -14.22
C TRP A 124 3.35 -3.69 -14.12
N MET A 125 2.70 -3.44 -12.98
CA MET A 125 1.32 -3.84 -12.71
C MET A 125 0.38 -3.38 -13.84
N ILE A 126 0.51 -2.15 -14.32
CA ILE A 126 -0.38 -1.59 -15.36
C ILE A 126 0.03 -2.02 -16.78
N THR A 127 1.30 -1.85 -17.13
CA THR A 127 1.77 -1.93 -18.53
C THR A 127 2.18 -3.32 -18.95
N GLN A 128 2.57 -4.18 -18.00
CA GLN A 128 3.21 -5.47 -18.26
C GLN A 128 4.50 -5.37 -19.11
N ASP A 129 5.13 -4.19 -19.15
CA ASP A 129 6.48 -4.06 -19.67
C ASP A 129 7.50 -4.46 -18.60
N GLU A 130 8.18 -5.57 -18.87
CA GLU A 130 9.16 -6.20 -18.00
C GLU A 130 10.31 -5.27 -17.57
N ASN A 131 10.61 -4.21 -18.33
CA ASN A 131 11.65 -3.26 -17.94
C ASN A 131 11.34 -2.57 -16.61
N TYR A 132 10.06 -2.34 -16.30
CA TYR A 132 9.65 -1.76 -15.01
C TYR A 132 9.80 -2.77 -13.86
N ALA A 133 9.43 -4.05 -14.08
CA ALA A 133 9.65 -5.10 -13.08
C ALA A 133 11.14 -5.25 -12.75
N LYS A 134 11.99 -5.28 -13.78
CA LYS A 134 13.44 -5.34 -13.64
C LYS A 134 14.00 -4.15 -12.86
N LYS A 135 13.53 -2.93 -13.15
CA LYS A 135 14.00 -1.73 -12.45
C LYS A 135 13.61 -1.75 -10.97
N SER A 136 12.36 -2.11 -10.66
CA SER A 136 11.91 -2.23 -9.27
C SER A 136 12.73 -3.27 -8.50
N LEU A 137 12.95 -4.45 -9.10
CA LEU A 137 13.78 -5.50 -8.51
C LEU A 137 15.25 -5.10 -8.35
N GLU A 138 15.85 -4.45 -9.35
CA GLU A 138 17.23 -3.94 -9.31
C GLU A 138 17.44 -3.00 -8.12
N LEU A 139 16.52 -2.06 -7.92
CA LEU A 139 16.58 -1.11 -6.81
C LEU A 139 16.43 -1.80 -5.45
N MET A 140 15.49 -2.73 -5.30
CA MET A 140 15.33 -3.50 -4.06
C MET A 140 16.57 -4.33 -3.73
N LEU A 141 17.15 -5.01 -4.72
CA LEU A 141 18.35 -5.83 -4.54
C LEU A 141 19.59 -4.98 -4.23
N ALA A 142 19.71 -3.78 -4.81
CA ALA A 142 20.81 -2.87 -4.51
C ALA A 142 20.80 -2.41 -3.04
N TYR A 143 19.62 -2.14 -2.47
CA TYR A 143 19.51 -1.84 -1.04
C TYR A 143 19.67 -3.09 -0.18
N ALA A 144 19.14 -4.25 -0.59
CA ALA A 144 19.28 -5.50 0.17
C ALA A 144 20.74 -5.93 0.37
N GLU A 145 21.63 -5.58 -0.55
CA GLU A 145 23.07 -5.86 -0.45
C GLU A 145 23.82 -4.91 0.51
N VAL A 146 23.34 -3.67 0.68
CA VAL A 146 24.14 -2.58 1.29
C VAL A 146 23.54 -2.06 2.59
N LEU A 147 22.21 -1.96 2.68
CA LEU A 147 21.52 -1.33 3.80
C LEU A 147 21.67 -2.18 5.07
N LYS A 148 22.12 -1.55 6.15
CA LYS A 148 22.40 -2.18 7.44
C LYS A 148 21.61 -1.58 8.58
N ASP A 149 21.23 -0.31 8.49
CA ASP A 149 20.63 0.40 9.63
C ASP A 149 19.74 1.58 9.20
N ILE A 150 18.83 1.96 10.10
CA ILE A 150 18.00 3.17 10.03
C ILE A 150 18.28 3.98 11.30
N ASP A 151 18.94 5.13 11.15
CA ASP A 151 19.40 5.95 12.28
C ASP A 151 18.61 7.28 12.40
N GLY A 152 18.81 7.98 13.50
CA GLY A 152 18.23 9.29 13.79
C GLY A 152 17.15 9.27 14.87
N ASN A 153 16.45 10.39 15.07
CA ASN A 153 15.30 10.44 15.99
C ASN A 153 13.98 10.09 15.30
N ASP A 154 13.99 10.06 13.97
CA ASP A 154 12.81 9.94 13.10
C ASP A 154 12.80 8.55 12.41
N THR A 155 13.42 7.54 13.05
CA THR A 155 13.61 6.17 12.53
C THR A 155 12.28 5.48 12.25
N ALA A 156 11.34 5.52 13.18
CA ALA A 156 10.01 4.94 13.03
C ALA A 156 9.27 5.54 11.82
N LEU A 157 9.36 6.85 11.61
CA LEU A 157 8.74 7.49 10.46
C LEU A 157 9.45 7.12 9.15
N MET A 158 10.79 7.04 9.15
CA MET A 158 11.56 6.58 7.98
C MET A 158 11.18 5.15 7.59
N ALA A 159 11.22 4.21 8.54
CA ALA A 159 10.88 2.81 8.33
C ALA A 159 9.41 2.64 7.92
N GLY A 160 8.49 3.40 8.52
CA GLY A 160 7.06 3.33 8.21
C GLY A 160 6.66 3.95 6.87
N LEU A 161 7.36 5.00 6.40
CA LEU A 161 7.08 5.63 5.10
C LEU A 161 7.68 4.82 3.95
N GLU A 162 8.93 4.39 4.11
CA GLU A 162 9.70 3.78 3.03
C GLU A 162 9.53 2.27 2.97
N GLY A 163 9.37 1.61 4.12
CA GLY A 163 9.25 0.17 4.19
C GLY A 163 8.08 -0.39 3.39
N ILE A 164 6.88 0.21 3.48
CA ILE A 164 5.75 -0.28 2.69
C ILE A 164 5.97 -0.23 1.18
N LYS A 165 6.76 0.73 0.67
CA LYS A 165 7.06 0.84 -0.77
C LYS A 165 7.79 -0.41 -1.26
N ILE A 166 8.71 -0.91 -0.44
CA ILE A 166 9.50 -2.12 -0.69
C ILE A 166 8.61 -3.36 -0.52
N VAL A 167 7.88 -3.47 0.58
CA VAL A 167 7.01 -4.61 0.89
C VAL A 167 5.97 -4.81 -0.21
N TYR A 168 5.28 -3.74 -0.62
CA TYR A 168 4.31 -3.79 -1.72
C TYR A 168 4.95 -4.19 -3.05
N ALA A 169 6.11 -3.61 -3.38
CA ALA A 169 6.80 -3.95 -4.64
C ALA A 169 7.25 -5.42 -4.65
N LEU A 170 7.74 -5.94 -3.53
CA LEU A 170 8.13 -7.35 -3.41
C LEU A 170 6.94 -8.29 -3.55
N GLU A 171 5.81 -8.02 -2.90
CA GLU A 171 4.58 -8.80 -3.08
C GLU A 171 4.13 -8.75 -4.55
N MET A 172 4.03 -7.55 -5.12
CA MET A 172 3.60 -7.37 -6.49
C MET A 172 4.47 -8.19 -7.46
N LEU A 173 5.79 -8.13 -7.33
CA LEU A 173 6.68 -8.88 -8.22
C LEU A 173 6.68 -10.40 -7.94
N SER A 174 6.71 -10.84 -6.68
CA SER A 174 6.74 -12.26 -6.33
C SER A 174 5.51 -13.03 -6.84
N HIS A 175 4.35 -12.37 -6.91
CA HIS A 175 3.12 -13.02 -7.37
C HIS A 175 2.76 -12.76 -8.84
N THR A 176 3.34 -11.74 -9.48
CA THR A 176 2.95 -11.37 -10.86
C THR A 176 4.09 -11.40 -11.88
N TYR A 177 5.35 -11.48 -11.45
CA TYR A 177 6.52 -11.50 -12.33
C TYR A 177 7.28 -12.83 -12.22
N ASP A 178 7.08 -13.71 -13.20
CA ASP A 178 7.56 -15.11 -13.22
C ASP A 178 9.08 -15.30 -13.29
N LYS A 179 9.87 -14.22 -13.38
CA LYS A 179 11.34 -14.28 -13.50
C LYS A 179 12.09 -13.80 -12.26
N ILE A 180 11.40 -13.36 -11.22
CA ILE A 180 12.03 -13.14 -9.92
C ILE A 180 12.41 -14.50 -9.33
N SER A 181 13.64 -14.62 -8.84
CA SER A 181 14.11 -15.87 -8.23
C SER A 181 13.80 -15.91 -6.73
N GLU A 182 13.60 -17.09 -6.17
CA GLU A 182 13.43 -17.27 -4.71
C GLU A 182 14.60 -16.69 -3.93
N THR A 183 15.82 -16.82 -4.45
CA THR A 183 17.02 -16.21 -3.86
C THR A 183 16.93 -14.70 -3.79
N ASP A 184 16.39 -14.05 -4.82
CA ASP A 184 16.25 -12.60 -4.86
C ASP A 184 15.11 -12.12 -3.95
N ILE A 185 14.00 -12.87 -3.88
CA ILE A 185 12.94 -12.65 -2.89
C ILE A 185 13.52 -12.71 -1.47
N GLN A 186 14.30 -13.76 -1.17
CA GLN A 186 14.88 -13.95 0.15
C GLN A 186 15.82 -12.81 0.56
N LYS A 187 16.66 -12.29 -0.34
CA LYS A 187 17.54 -11.15 -0.05
C LYS A 187 16.75 -9.92 0.40
N VAL A 188 15.66 -9.59 -0.28
CA VAL A 188 14.82 -8.43 0.06
C VAL A 188 14.08 -8.69 1.38
N ASN A 189 13.57 -9.91 1.59
CA ASN A 189 12.97 -10.31 2.87
C ASN A 189 13.98 -10.22 4.03
N ASP A 190 15.23 -10.64 3.83
CA ASP A 190 16.27 -10.55 4.84
C ASP A 190 16.56 -9.08 5.20
N MET A 191 16.62 -8.18 4.23
CA MET A 191 16.74 -6.74 4.49
C MET A 191 15.54 -6.23 5.31
N LEU A 192 14.31 -6.56 4.92
CA LEU A 192 13.10 -6.14 5.65
C LEU A 192 13.12 -6.65 7.09
N ARG A 193 13.45 -7.93 7.31
CA ARG A 193 13.49 -8.55 8.64
C ARG A 193 14.63 -8.05 9.51
N ASN A 194 15.79 -7.75 8.94
CA ASN A 194 16.96 -7.35 9.71
C ASN A 194 17.07 -5.84 9.95
N VAL A 195 16.48 -5.01 9.07
CA VAL A 195 16.62 -3.54 9.13
C VAL A 195 15.30 -2.84 9.47
N PHE A 196 14.18 -3.25 8.88
CA PHE A 196 12.91 -2.53 9.04
C PHE A 196 12.06 -3.07 10.20
N LEU A 197 11.95 -4.40 10.31
CA LEU A 197 11.14 -5.05 11.34
C LEU A 197 11.55 -4.65 12.76
N PRO A 198 12.85 -4.59 13.14
CA PRO A 198 13.25 -4.19 14.48
C PRO A 198 12.78 -2.76 14.83
N VAL A 199 12.80 -1.84 13.86
CA VAL A 199 12.34 -0.45 14.05
C VAL A 199 10.82 -0.40 14.23
N TRP A 200 10.06 -1.21 13.49
CA TRP A 200 8.62 -1.28 13.67
C TRP A 200 8.23 -1.91 15.01
N GLU A 201 8.91 -2.98 15.42
CA GLU A 201 8.69 -3.62 16.73
C GLU A 201 9.10 -2.71 17.89
N GLU A 202 10.22 -2.00 17.77
CA GLU A 202 10.63 -1.00 18.76
C GLU A 202 9.56 0.08 18.96
N PHE A 203 8.94 0.54 17.87
CA PHE A 203 7.84 1.50 17.95
C PHE A 203 6.67 0.96 18.78
N TYR A 204 6.25 -0.29 18.57
CA TYR A 204 5.16 -0.90 19.35
C TYR A 204 5.53 -1.21 20.81
N ASN A 205 6.82 -1.47 21.08
CA ASN A 205 7.33 -1.69 22.43
C ASN A 205 7.57 -0.38 23.20
N THR A 206 7.50 0.76 22.53
CA THR A 206 7.65 2.08 23.14
C THR A 206 6.32 2.59 23.68
N ASP A 207 6.32 3.13 24.90
CA ASP A 207 5.13 3.75 25.49
C ASP A 207 4.55 4.82 24.56
N PRO A 208 3.22 4.89 24.36
CA PRO A 208 2.60 5.86 23.47
C PRO A 208 3.02 7.30 23.77
N TYR A 209 3.44 8.03 22.74
CA TYR A 209 3.89 9.42 22.86
C TYR A 209 3.29 10.31 21.76
N THR A 210 3.51 11.62 21.89
CA THR A 210 3.06 12.62 20.90
C THR A 210 3.81 12.41 19.59
N ASN A 211 3.19 11.72 18.61
CA ASN A 211 3.50 11.70 17.16
C ASN A 211 2.56 10.70 16.44
N GLY A 212 1.24 10.89 16.55
CA GLY A 212 0.25 9.89 16.12
C GLY A 212 0.33 9.45 14.65
N ASN A 213 0.85 10.29 13.75
CA ASN A 213 1.03 9.90 12.35
C ASN A 213 2.15 8.88 12.15
N TRP A 214 3.15 8.82 13.04
CA TRP A 214 4.23 7.84 12.94
C TRP A 214 3.68 6.44 13.13
N GLY A 215 2.81 6.26 14.13
CA GLY A 215 2.14 4.99 14.38
C GLY A 215 1.33 4.51 13.19
N LEU A 216 0.58 5.40 12.53
CA LEU A 216 -0.16 5.02 11.31
C LEU A 216 0.76 4.50 10.19
N HIS A 217 1.92 5.12 9.99
CA HIS A 217 2.87 4.67 8.97
C HIS A 217 3.56 3.36 9.34
N VAL A 218 3.95 3.19 10.61
CA VAL A 218 4.50 1.94 11.13
C VAL A 218 3.47 0.82 11.00
N THR A 219 2.25 1.01 11.50
CA THR A 219 1.17 0.02 11.42
C THR A 219 0.87 -0.38 9.98
N LYS A 220 0.79 0.59 9.06
CA LYS A 220 0.56 0.31 7.65
C LYS A 220 1.66 -0.56 7.04
N SER A 221 2.92 -0.29 7.36
CA SER A 221 4.06 -1.10 6.89
C SER A 221 4.13 -2.47 7.55
N TYR A 222 3.85 -2.54 8.86
CA TYR A 222 3.87 -3.77 9.64
C TYR A 222 2.80 -4.75 9.14
N MET A 223 1.56 -4.28 8.97
CA MET A 223 0.48 -5.10 8.40
C MET A 223 0.78 -5.53 6.96
N ALA A 224 1.38 -4.66 6.15
CA ALA A 224 1.79 -5.04 4.80
C ALA A 224 2.85 -6.17 4.82
N ALA A 225 3.79 -6.13 5.76
CA ALA A 225 4.80 -7.16 5.91
C ALA A 225 4.22 -8.48 6.44
N ALA A 226 3.27 -8.40 7.37
CA ALA A 226 2.50 -9.56 7.84
C ALA A 226 1.76 -10.25 6.68
N ILE A 227 1.11 -9.47 5.81
CA ILE A 227 0.50 -9.99 4.56
C ILE A 227 1.58 -10.65 3.71
N LEU A 228 2.63 -9.93 3.30
CA LEU A 228 3.72 -10.46 2.46
C LEU A 228 4.31 -11.79 2.97
N TRP A 229 4.35 -12.00 4.29
CA TRP A 229 4.95 -13.17 4.92
C TRP A 229 3.96 -14.26 5.31
N ASP A 230 2.68 -14.13 4.97
CA ASP A 230 1.62 -15.03 5.43
C ASP A 230 1.60 -15.19 6.97
N ASP A 231 1.93 -14.12 7.71
CA ASP A 231 2.07 -14.13 9.17
C ASP A 231 0.85 -13.49 9.84
N VAL A 232 -0.12 -14.33 10.23
CA VAL A 232 -1.38 -13.87 10.84
C VAL A 232 -1.27 -13.50 12.32
N ASP A 233 -0.17 -13.87 12.97
CA ASP A 233 0.07 -13.61 14.40
C ASP A 233 0.78 -12.27 14.63
N MET A 234 1.48 -11.78 13.60
CA MET A 234 2.15 -10.47 13.54
C MET A 234 1.11 -9.33 13.44
#